data_AF-A0A859QG23-F1
#
_entry.id   AF-A0A859QG23-F1
#
_cell.length_a   1.000
_cell.length_b   1.000
_cell.length_c   1.000
_cell.angle_alpha   90.00
_cell.angle_beta   90.00
_cell.angle_gamma   90.00
#
_symmetry.space_group_name_H-M   'P 1'
#
loop_
_entity.id
_entity.type
_entity.pdbx_description
1 polymer ?
#
loop_
_entity_poly.entity_id
_entity_poly.type
_entity_poly.pdbx_seq_one_letter_code
_entity_poly.pdbx_strand_id
1 'polypeptide(L)' 'MATSKEHIDNLLRLRQGLVERRRAVAGNGEPREIVATAKGVIEFQMSIEAIDRAIDDEKGCKGLQ' A
#
# COMPACT_ATOMS: atom_id res chain seq x y z
N MET A 1 20.35 9.36 -10.03
CA MET A 1 19.92 8.01 -9.60
C MET A 1 19.61 7.88 -8.11
N ALA A 2 20.17 8.71 -7.20
CA ALA A 2 19.92 8.62 -5.75
C ALA A 2 18.46 8.96 -5.34
N THR A 3 17.84 9.95 -5.99
CA THR A 3 16.48 10.42 -5.71
C THR A 3 15.40 9.35 -5.94
N SER A 4 15.50 8.59 -7.03
CA SER A 4 14.52 7.51 -7.31
C SER A 4 14.69 6.31 -6.37
N LYS A 5 15.89 6.06 -5.81
CA LYS A 5 16.05 5.02 -4.80
C LYS A 5 15.38 5.42 -3.48
N GLU A 6 15.64 6.64 -3.02
CA GLU A 6 15.02 7.20 -1.81
C GLU A 6 13.49 7.27 -1.93
N HIS A 7 12.99 7.63 -3.12
CA HIS A 7 11.55 7.66 -3.38
C HIS A 7 10.90 6.27 -3.30
N ILE A 8 11.51 5.25 -3.94
CA ILE A 8 11.05 3.85 -3.83
C ILE A 8 11.10 3.37 -2.36
N ASP A 9 12.16 3.68 -1.62
CA ASP A 9 12.27 3.33 -0.19
C ASP A 9 11.15 3.99 0.64
N ASN A 10 10.79 5.24 0.35
CA ASN A 10 9.67 5.92 1.00
C ASN A 10 8.32 5.28 0.66
N LEU A 11 8.10 4.92 -0.60
CA LEU A 11 6.90 4.21 -1.04
C LEU A 11 6.77 2.84 -0.36
N LEU A 12 7.88 2.09 -0.23
CA LEU A 12 7.89 0.81 0.48
C LEU A 12 7.54 0.95 1.95
N ARG A 13 8.04 1.99 2.64
CA ARG A 13 7.68 2.29 4.04
C ARG A 13 6.19 2.63 4.17
N LEU A 14 5.66 3.45 3.27
CA LEU A 14 4.23 3.81 3.27
C LEU A 14 3.36 2.56 3.05
N ARG A 15 3.74 1.71 2.09
CA ARG A 15 3.08 0.43 1.82
C ARG A 15 3.05 -0.46 3.06
N GLN A 16 4.17 -0.59 3.77
CA GLN A 16 4.25 -1.41 4.98
C GLN A 16 3.29 -0.92 6.06
N GLY A 17 3.25 0.40 6.30
CA GLY A 17 2.32 0.99 7.27
C GLY A 17 0.84 0.77 6.90
N LEU A 18 0.49 0.79 5.61
CA LEU A 18 -0.86 0.48 5.16
C LEU A 18 -1.21 -1.00 5.34
N VAL A 19 -0.27 -1.91 5.11
CA VAL A 19 -0.45 -3.35 5.35
C VAL A 19 -0.72 -3.63 6.83
N GLU A 20 0.03 -2.98 7.73
CA GLU A 20 -0.18 -3.12 9.18
C GLU A 20 -1.56 -2.60 9.61
N ARG A 21 -1.98 -1.42 9.10
CA ARG A 21 -3.32 -0.87 9.37
C ARG A 21 -4.44 -1.76 8.82
N ARG A 22 -4.29 -2.28 7.60
CA ARG A 22 -5.23 -3.24 7.01
C ARG A 22 -5.39 -4.46 7.89
N ARG A 23 -4.27 -4.99 8.42
CA ARG A 23 -4.27 -6.15 9.31
C ARG A 23 -4.94 -5.85 10.64
N ALA A 24 -4.70 -4.67 11.21
CA ALA A 24 -5.35 -4.24 12.45
C ALA A 24 -6.87 -4.10 12.27
N VAL A 25 -7.34 -3.50 11.17
CA VAL A 25 -8.78 -3.40 10.88
C VAL A 25 -9.39 -4.77 10.66
N ALA A 26 -8.75 -5.65 9.89
CA ALA A 26 -9.24 -7.01 9.68
C ALA A 26 -9.26 -7.85 10.97
N GLY A 27 -8.31 -7.64 11.88
CA GLY A 27 -8.19 -8.39 13.13
C GLY A 27 -9.11 -7.91 14.26
N ASN A 28 -9.50 -6.62 14.24
CA ASN A 28 -10.31 -6.00 15.29
C ASN A 28 -11.80 -5.86 14.90
N GLY A 29 -12.19 -6.33 13.72
CA GLY A 29 -13.57 -6.19 13.23
C GLY A 29 -14.55 -7.02 14.06
N GLU A 30 -15.44 -6.36 14.79
CA GLU A 30 -16.55 -7.04 15.45
C GLU A 30 -17.55 -7.58 14.41
N PRO A 31 -18.23 -8.72 14.66
CA PRO A 31 -19.20 -9.30 13.73
C PRO A 31 -20.36 -8.35 13.36
N ARG A 32 -20.64 -7.34 14.20
CA ARG A 32 -21.68 -6.33 13.96
C ARG A 32 -21.23 -5.22 13.01
N GLU A 33 -19.94 -5.08 12.79
CA GLU A 33 -19.33 -4.03 11.95
C GLU A 33 -18.63 -4.62 10.71
N ILE A 34 -19.01 -5.83 10.29
CA ILE A 34 -18.38 -6.54 9.16
C ILE A 34 -18.35 -5.69 7.89
N VAL A 35 -19.43 -4.95 7.58
CA VAL A 35 -19.50 -4.11 6.38
C VAL A 35 -18.52 -2.94 6.46
N ALA A 36 -18.43 -2.27 7.61
CA ALA A 36 -17.49 -1.17 7.83
C ALA A 36 -16.04 -1.67 7.82
N THR A 37 -15.78 -2.81 8.45
CA THR A 37 -14.49 -3.50 8.46
C THR A 37 -14.07 -3.87 7.04
N ALA A 38 -14.97 -4.49 6.26
CA ALA A 38 -14.71 -4.87 4.88
C ALA A 38 -14.41 -3.64 4.01
N LYS A 39 -15.16 -2.55 4.17
CA LYS A 39 -14.90 -1.29 3.46
C LYS A 39 -13.51 -0.75 3.78
N GLY A 40 -13.14 -0.68 5.06
CA GLY A 40 -11.80 -0.23 5.47
C GLY A 40 -10.68 -1.11 4.91
N VAL A 41 -10.85 -2.43 4.93
CA VAL A 41 -9.89 -3.38 4.33
C VAL A 41 -9.73 -3.13 2.83
N ILE A 42 -10.83 -2.91 2.10
CA ILE A 42 -10.81 -2.61 0.66
C ILE A 42 -10.11 -1.27 0.38
N GLU A 43 -10.38 -0.22 1.16
CA GLU A 43 -9.74 1.09 1.00
C GLU A 43 -8.21 1.01 1.20
N PHE A 44 -7.76 0.26 2.21
CA PHE A 44 -6.33 0.00 2.39
C PHE A 44 -5.74 -0.82 1.25
N GLN A 45 -6.47 -1.83 0.77
CA GLN A 45 -6.04 -2.67 -0.34
C GLN A 45 -5.83 -1.85 -1.62
N MET A 46 -6.78 -0.98 -1.97
CA MET A 46 -6.65 -0.06 -3.11
C MET A 46 -5.44 0.87 -2.99
N SER A 47 -5.20 1.38 -1.77
CA SER A 47 -4.04 2.26 -1.51
C SER A 47 -2.71 1.54 -1.67
N ILE A 48 -2.63 0.27 -1.22
CA ILE A 48 -1.45 -0.59 -1.39
C ILE A 48 -1.19 -0.85 -2.88
N GLU A 49 -2.23 -1.17 -3.66
CA GLU A 49 -2.10 -1.41 -5.11
C GLU A 49 -1.65 -0.17 -5.88
N ALA A 50 -2.11 1.03 -5.49
CA ALA A 50 -1.65 2.27 -6.09
C ALA A 50 -0.15 2.50 -5.86
N ILE A 51 0.35 2.19 -4.65
CA ILE A 51 1.78 2.29 -4.34
C ILE A 51 2.58 1.22 -5.10
N ASP A 52 2.08 -0.01 -5.18
CA ASP A 52 2.74 -1.08 -5.94
C ASP A 52 2.92 -0.69 -7.41
N ARG A 53 1.88 -0.11 -8.03
CA ARG A 53 1.96 0.44 -9.41
C ARG A 53 2.98 1.58 -9.52
N ALA A 54 2.99 2.53 -8.58
CA ALA A 54 3.95 3.64 -8.62
C ALA A 54 5.41 3.14 -8.52
N ILE A 55 5.67 2.13 -7.69
CA ILE A 55 6.97 1.48 -7.58
C ILE A 55 7.35 0.77 -8.90
N ASP A 56 6.40 0.04 -9.49
CA ASP A 56 6.64 -0.67 -10.75
C ASP A 56 6.86 0.30 -11.92
N ASP A 57 6.14 1.41 -11.99
CA ASP A 57 6.33 2.48 -12.99
C ASP A 57 7.73 3.10 -12.84
N GLU A 58 8.19 3.36 -11.62
CA GLU A 58 9.54 3.89 -11.37
C GLU A 58 10.67 2.91 -11.67
N LYS A 59 10.43 1.61 -11.47
CA LYS A 59 11.36 0.55 -11.87
C LYS A 59 11.38 0.37 -13.39
N GLY A 60 10.20 0.39 -14.03
CA GLY A 60 10.02 0.22 -15.47
C GLY A 60 10.61 1.38 -16.28
N CYS A 61 10.49 2.62 -15.78
CA CYS A 61 11.14 3.79 -16.39
C CYS A 61 12.67 3.68 -16.46
N LYS A 62 13.32 2.87 -15.60
CA LYS A 62 14.77 2.66 -15.63
C LYS A 62 15.23 1.61 -16.65
N GLY A 63 14.31 0.89 -17.30
CA GLY A 63 14.62 -0.13 -18.31
C GLY A 63 14.71 0.38 -19.76
N LEU A 64 14.42 1.66 -20.01
CA LEU A 64 14.35 2.26 -21.35
C LEU A 64 15.34 3.41 -21.59
N GLN A 65 16.40 3.54 -20.78
CA GLN A 65 17.48 4.51 -20.99
C GLN A 65 18.84 3.85 -21.22
#